data_AF-A0AA35W0Y4-F1
#
_entry.id   AF-A0AA35W0Y4-F1
#
_cell.length_a   1.000
_cell.length_b   1.000
_cell.length_c   1.000
_cell.angle_alpha   90.00
_cell.angle_beta   90.00
_cell.angle_gamma   90.00
#
_symmetry.space_group_name_H-M   'P 1'
#
loop_
_entity.id
_entity.type
_entity.pdbx_description
1 polymer ?
#
loop_
_entity_poly.entity_id
_entity_poly.type
_entity_poly.pdbx_seq_one_letter_code
_entity_poly.pdbx_strand_id
1 'polypeptide(L)'
;RLTLSKQGSLLLAPSGPQRDRSKFVSRNLTLTIYVSASPLHLAAVGMPTSMLPSDRHMGFSSAESLGRLLTLLLWKFWRVCGAAILILILVYWMYGGIIILILLVVTVIGGLYHYQDSLLYYPEQPESARVFVQTPISLGLPYENVSLTTKDGCRIVGYFIKQPPTSIGHAPTVLYFHGNAGNIGHRLHNAQALYRHCGFNIFLLEYRGYGKSQGTPSEFGLYWDAEAALDFLLMRRDIDRRKIILFGRSLGGAVAIYLAALHSHVDKLVMSPSLLDNIVIQKVWNIGMP
;
A
#
# COMPACT_ATOMS: atom_id res chain seq x y z
N ARG A 1 4.67 21.97 40.87
CA ARG A 1 4.60 21.52 39.46
C ARG A 1 5.88 22.00 38.78
N LEU A 2 6.71 21.05 38.38
CA LEU A 2 8.14 21.20 38.10
C LEU A 2 8.44 22.15 36.94
N THR A 3 9.17 23.21 37.26
CA THR A 3 10.10 23.91 36.38
C THR A 3 11.49 23.30 36.54
N LEU A 4 12.21 23.10 35.44
CA LEU A 4 13.68 23.04 35.25
C LEU A 4 13.88 22.73 33.74
N SER A 5 14.77 23.35 32.97
CA SER A 5 16.18 23.61 33.28
C SER A 5 16.87 24.56 32.27
N LYS A 6 17.71 25.44 32.83
CA LYS A 6 19.04 25.96 32.44
C LYS A 6 19.36 26.56 31.05
N GLN A 7 19.76 27.83 31.13
CA GLN A 7 21.08 28.41 30.74
C GLN A 7 21.94 27.71 29.69
N GLY A 8 22.37 28.49 28.70
CA GLY A 8 23.56 28.23 27.89
C GLY A 8 23.82 29.35 26.88
N SER A 9 24.79 30.21 27.15
CA SER A 9 25.38 31.18 26.22
C SER A 9 26.51 30.52 25.43
N LEU A 10 26.61 30.75 24.11
CA LEU A 10 27.90 31.00 23.45
C LEU A 10 27.74 31.49 21.99
N LEU A 11 28.65 32.40 21.63
CA LEU A 11 28.85 33.04 20.33
C LEU A 11 29.37 32.09 19.24
N LEU A 12 29.05 32.40 17.99
CA LEU A 12 29.94 32.23 16.83
C LEU A 12 29.84 33.46 15.92
N ALA A 13 30.99 33.91 15.45
CA ALA A 13 31.29 35.21 14.84
C ALA A 13 31.42 35.10 13.29
N PRO A 14 31.94 36.11 12.53
CA PRO A 14 31.22 36.71 11.39
C PRO A 14 31.97 36.59 10.04
N SER A 15 31.37 37.02 8.92
CA SER A 15 32.11 37.62 7.78
C SER A 15 31.18 38.18 6.67
N GLY A 16 31.43 39.42 6.23
CA GLY A 16 30.94 39.99 4.96
C GLY A 16 30.22 41.34 5.05
N PRO A 17 30.78 42.47 4.52
CA PRO A 17 30.27 43.82 4.76
C PRO A 17 29.52 44.48 3.57
N GLN A 18 28.74 45.53 3.92
CA GLN A 18 28.22 46.65 3.09
C GLN A 18 27.26 46.30 1.94
N ARG A 19 26.17 47.00 1.61
CA ARG A 19 25.55 48.35 1.76
C ARG A 19 24.06 48.08 1.40
N ASP A 20 23.01 48.80 1.76
CA ASP A 20 22.78 50.24 1.71
C ASP A 20 21.44 50.57 2.43
N ARG A 21 21.29 51.85 2.72
CA ARG A 21 20.25 52.53 3.50
C ARG A 21 18.89 52.54 2.80
N SER A 22 17.81 52.26 3.54
CA SER A 22 16.65 53.18 3.67
C SER A 22 15.52 52.61 4.55
N LYS A 23 15.34 53.28 5.70
CA LYS A 23 14.11 53.57 6.45
C LYS A 23 12.90 52.61 6.36
N PHE A 24 12.74 51.88 7.47
CA PHE A 24 11.49 51.51 8.16
C PHE A 24 10.39 52.58 8.11
N VAL A 25 9.12 52.18 7.94
CA VAL A 25 8.09 52.05 8.99
C VAL A 25 6.73 51.79 8.32
N SER A 26 6.12 50.64 8.60
CA SER A 26 4.74 50.31 8.27
C SER A 26 3.77 51.10 9.16
N ARG A 27 2.85 51.84 8.55
CA ARG A 27 1.70 52.44 9.25
C ARG A 27 0.50 51.50 9.13
N ASN A 28 0.10 50.89 10.25
CA ASN A 28 -1.21 50.27 10.38
C ASN A 28 -2.27 51.38 10.51
N LEU A 29 -3.17 51.48 9.54
CA LEU A 29 -4.35 52.35 9.62
C LEU A 29 -5.46 51.60 10.35
N THR A 30 -5.76 52.00 11.59
CA THR A 30 -6.96 51.57 12.31
C THR A 30 -7.97 52.72 12.27
N LEU A 31 -8.98 52.60 11.40
CA LEU A 31 -10.06 53.58 11.28
C LEU A 31 -11.05 53.38 12.44
N THR A 32 -10.98 54.24 13.45
CA THR A 32 -11.97 54.30 14.54
C THR A 32 -12.90 55.48 14.27
N ILE A 33 -14.16 55.21 13.95
CA ILE A 33 -15.18 56.25 13.73
C ILE A 33 -15.78 56.63 15.09
N TYR A 34 -15.48 57.85 15.55
CA TYR A 34 -16.18 58.49 16.68
C TYR A 34 -17.43 59.20 16.14
N VAL A 35 -18.62 58.74 16.55
CA VAL A 35 -19.85 59.52 16.37
C VAL A 35 -20.03 60.41 17.60
N SER A 36 -19.79 61.70 17.42
CA SER A 36 -19.97 62.73 18.45
C SER A 36 -21.46 63.00 18.68
N ALA A 37 -21.98 62.62 19.84
CA ALA A 37 -23.24 63.13 20.37
C ALA A 37 -22.91 64.25 21.37
N SER A 38 -23.22 65.49 21.01
CA SER A 38 -23.07 66.66 21.89
C SER A 38 -24.28 66.80 22.82
N PRO A 39 -24.11 66.94 24.15
CA PRO A 39 -25.19 67.33 25.06
C PRO A 39 -24.82 68.62 25.80
N LEU A 40 -25.46 69.75 25.49
CA LEU A 40 -25.46 70.99 26.28
C LEU A 40 -26.57 71.90 25.72
N HIS A 41 -27.37 72.65 26.48
CA HIS A 41 -27.59 72.77 27.91
C HIS A 41 -28.91 73.52 28.07
N LEU A 42 -29.61 73.25 29.17
CA LEU A 42 -30.85 73.87 29.59
C LEU A 42 -30.60 75.36 29.96
N ALA A 43 -31.32 76.30 29.37
CA ALA A 43 -31.45 77.66 29.88
C ALA A 43 -32.93 78.06 29.82
N ALA A 44 -33.57 78.00 30.99
CA ALA A 44 -34.90 78.53 31.22
C ALA A 44 -34.84 80.07 31.28
N VAL A 45 -35.60 80.74 30.42
CA VAL A 45 -36.01 82.14 30.58
C VAL A 45 -37.49 82.21 30.24
N GLY A 46 -38.28 82.80 31.15
CA GLY A 46 -39.72 82.62 31.21
C GLY A 46 -40.59 83.56 30.37
N MET A 47 -41.85 83.12 30.28
CA MET A 47 -43.13 83.83 30.08
C MET A 47 -43.50 84.35 28.67
N PRO A 48 -44.81 84.46 28.29
CA PRO A 48 -46.03 83.91 28.90
C PRO A 48 -46.93 83.12 27.93
N THR A 49 -47.92 82.44 28.51
CA THR A 49 -49.03 81.70 27.88
C THR A 49 -49.98 82.58 27.06
N SER A 50 -50.32 82.15 25.83
CA SER A 50 -51.66 82.35 25.25
C SER A 50 -51.91 81.50 23.99
N MET A 51 -53.00 80.72 24.04
CA MET A 51 -53.93 80.36 22.95
C MET A 51 -53.58 79.30 21.87
N LEU A 52 -54.15 78.10 22.10
CA LEU A 52 -54.99 77.27 21.19
C LEU A 52 -54.33 76.46 20.05
N PRO A 53 -54.95 75.36 19.54
CA PRO A 53 -56.07 74.56 20.08
C PRO A 53 -55.75 73.04 20.21
N SER A 54 -56.69 72.32 20.82
CA SER A 54 -56.72 70.85 20.89
C SER A 54 -56.72 70.22 19.50
N ASP A 55 -55.74 69.36 19.21
CA ASP A 55 -55.87 68.40 18.11
C ASP A 55 -55.91 66.96 18.62
N ARG A 56 -56.98 66.32 18.18
CA ARG A 56 -57.45 64.97 18.46
C ARG A 56 -56.32 63.93 18.39
N HIS A 57 -56.16 63.15 19.47
CA HIS A 57 -55.55 61.82 19.40
C HIS A 57 -56.46 60.89 18.57
N MET A 58 -56.40 60.97 17.25
CA MET A 58 -56.99 59.97 16.36
C MET A 58 -55.94 59.50 15.36
N GLY A 59 -55.50 58.24 15.50
CA GLY A 59 -55.11 57.45 14.32
C GLY A 59 -53.69 56.87 14.20
N PHE A 60 -52.87 56.75 15.26
CA PHE A 60 -51.52 56.15 15.14
C PHE A 60 -51.32 54.76 15.78
N SER A 61 -52.24 54.28 16.62
CA SER A 61 -52.12 52.96 17.29
C SER A 61 -52.25 51.77 16.32
N SER A 62 -53.04 51.93 15.25
CA SER A 62 -53.19 50.93 14.19
C SER A 62 -51.93 50.80 13.33
N ALA A 63 -51.26 51.91 13.02
CA ALA A 63 -50.01 51.93 12.27
C ALA A 63 -48.85 51.28 13.04
N GLU A 64 -48.73 51.56 14.34
CA GLU A 64 -47.73 50.92 15.19
C GLU A 64 -47.97 49.42 15.36
N SER A 65 -49.22 49.01 15.53
CA SER A 65 -49.59 47.59 15.66
C SER A 65 -49.31 46.82 14.36
N LEU A 66 -49.59 47.44 13.21
CA LEU A 66 -49.27 46.89 11.90
C LEU A 66 -47.75 46.77 11.69
N GLY A 67 -46.97 47.77 12.08
CA GLY A 67 -45.51 47.73 12.01
C GLY A 67 -44.89 46.63 12.89
N ARG A 68 -45.41 46.41 14.09
CA ARG A 68 -44.98 45.30 14.97
C ARG A 68 -45.31 43.94 14.38
N LEU A 69 -46.50 43.79 13.79
CA LEU A 69 -46.87 42.55 13.10
C LEU A 69 -45.94 42.29 11.89
N LEU A 70 -45.68 43.31 11.09
CA LEU A 70 -44.83 43.20 9.89
C LEU A 70 -43.39 42.82 10.24
N THR A 71 -42.82 43.44 11.28
CA THR A 71 -41.46 43.13 11.76
C THR A 71 -41.35 41.71 12.32
N LEU A 72 -42.36 41.23 13.06
CA LEU A 72 -42.39 39.84 13.54
C LEU A 72 -42.50 38.83 12.39
N LEU A 73 -43.30 39.13 11.37
CA LEU A 73 -43.43 38.29 10.17
C LEU A 73 -42.12 38.24 9.38
N LEU A 74 -41.48 39.39 9.16
CA LEU A 74 -40.16 39.47 8.52
C LEU A 74 -39.10 38.70 9.32
N TRP A 75 -39.09 38.82 10.66
CA TRP A 75 -38.12 38.11 11.50
C TRP A 75 -38.38 36.59 11.56
N LYS A 76 -39.64 36.15 11.54
CA LYS A 76 -39.99 34.73 11.39
C LYS A 76 -39.56 34.19 10.02
N PHE A 77 -39.87 34.93 8.96
CA PHE A 77 -39.48 34.59 7.59
C PHE A 77 -37.96 34.44 7.47
N TRP A 78 -37.20 35.44 7.95
CA TRP A 78 -35.75 35.43 7.87
C TRP A 78 -35.12 34.27 8.65
N ARG A 79 -35.66 33.92 9.83
CA ARG A 79 -35.21 32.74 10.59
C ARG A 79 -35.49 31.42 9.88
N VAL A 80 -36.67 31.26 9.29
CA VAL A 80 -37.03 30.03 8.56
C VAL A 80 -36.17 29.87 7.31
N CYS A 81 -36.01 30.95 6.54
CA CYS A 81 -35.13 30.95 5.37
C CYS A 81 -33.66 30.69 5.75
N GLY A 82 -33.16 31.32 6.82
CA GLY A 82 -31.81 31.10 7.32
C GLY A 82 -31.57 29.65 7.77
N ALA A 83 -32.53 29.07 8.51
CA ALA A 83 -32.45 27.67 8.91
C ALA A 83 -32.48 26.71 7.70
N ALA A 84 -33.33 26.97 6.71
CA ALA A 84 -33.40 26.18 5.48
C ALA A 84 -32.08 26.22 4.69
N ILE A 85 -31.47 27.41 4.54
CA ILE A 85 -30.17 27.58 3.88
C ILE A 85 -29.08 26.82 4.64
N LEU A 86 -29.06 26.91 5.97
CA LEU A 86 -28.08 26.19 6.79
C LEU A 86 -28.22 24.67 6.66
N ILE A 87 -29.44 24.15 6.63
CA ILE A 87 -29.71 22.73 6.38
C ILE A 87 -29.20 22.33 4.98
N LEU A 88 -29.49 23.12 3.94
CA LEU A 88 -29.01 22.83 2.58
C LEU A 88 -27.48 22.80 2.50
N ILE A 89 -26.79 23.73 3.18
CA ILE A 89 -25.32 23.74 3.27
C ILE A 89 -24.82 22.48 3.97
N LEU A 90 -25.38 22.11 5.13
CA LEU A 90 -24.99 20.90 5.86
C LEU A 90 -25.19 19.63 5.02
N VAL A 91 -26.33 19.55 4.32
CA VAL A 91 -26.65 18.45 3.42
C VAL A 91 -25.65 18.39 2.25
N TYR A 92 -25.32 19.53 1.64
CA TYR A 92 -24.31 19.60 0.58
C TYR A 92 -22.93 19.11 1.07
N TRP A 93 -22.50 19.57 2.25
CA TRP A 93 -21.23 19.12 2.85
C TRP A 93 -21.24 17.64 3.22
N MET A 94 -22.35 17.11 3.73
CA MET A 94 -22.50 15.69 4.04
C MET A 94 -22.41 14.83 2.77
N TYR A 95 -23.16 15.16 1.73
CA TYR A 95 -23.09 14.44 0.45
C TYR A 95 -21.73 14.58 -0.22
N GLY A 96 -21.14 15.77 -0.22
CA GLY A 96 -19.78 16.00 -0.72
C GLY A 96 -18.74 15.17 0.03
N GLY A 97 -18.82 15.14 1.38
CA GLY A 97 -17.95 14.34 2.23
C GLY A 97 -18.08 12.84 1.97
N ILE A 98 -19.31 12.33 1.80
CA ILE A 98 -19.55 10.92 1.46
C ILE A 98 -18.96 10.58 0.09
N ILE A 99 -19.15 11.43 -0.92
CA ILE A 99 -18.59 11.21 -2.27
C ILE A 99 -17.07 11.18 -2.22
N ILE A 100 -16.43 12.13 -1.53
CA ILE A 100 -14.97 12.17 -1.38
C ILE A 100 -14.46 10.91 -0.65
N LEU A 101 -15.15 10.46 0.40
CA LEU A 101 -14.78 9.25 1.12
C LEU A 101 -14.87 8.01 0.22
N ILE A 102 -15.96 7.87 -0.56
CA ILE A 102 -16.12 6.77 -1.52
C ILE A 102 -14.99 6.79 -2.55
N LEU A 103 -14.69 7.96 -3.14
CA LEU A 103 -13.60 8.11 -4.10
C LEU A 103 -12.26 7.72 -3.48
N LEU A 104 -11.96 8.17 -2.26
CA LEU A 104 -10.74 7.81 -1.54
C LEU A 104 -10.65 6.28 -1.32
N VAL A 105 -11.73 5.65 -0.86
CA VAL A 105 -11.76 4.19 -0.62
C VAL A 105 -11.54 3.44 -1.93
N VAL A 106 -12.22 3.84 -3.02
CA VAL A 106 -12.05 3.21 -4.34
C VAL A 106 -10.62 3.39 -4.85
N THR A 107 -10.02 4.58 -4.69
CA THR A 107 -8.62 4.82 -5.07
C THR A 107 -7.65 3.96 -4.26
N VAL A 108 -7.85 3.84 -2.94
CA VAL A 108 -7.01 3.00 -2.08
C VAL A 108 -7.13 1.54 -2.46
N ILE A 109 -8.36 1.02 -2.63
CA ILE A 109 -8.59 -0.37 -3.04
C ILE A 109 -7.99 -0.64 -4.43
N GLY A 110 -8.22 0.27 -5.39
CA GLY A 110 -7.66 0.16 -6.74
C GLY A 110 -6.12 0.19 -6.73
N GLY A 111 -5.53 1.03 -5.89
CA GLY A 111 -4.09 1.06 -5.64
C GLY A 111 -3.58 -0.27 -5.07
N LEU A 112 -4.19 -0.77 -3.99
CA LEU A 112 -3.80 -2.04 -3.37
C LEU A 112 -3.91 -3.21 -4.35
N TYR A 113 -4.99 -3.26 -5.14
CA TYR A 113 -5.17 -4.28 -6.17
C TYR A 113 -4.06 -4.22 -7.24
N HIS A 114 -3.66 -3.03 -7.65
CA HIS A 114 -2.60 -2.86 -8.64
C HIS A 114 -1.21 -3.23 -8.10
N TYR A 115 -0.94 -2.96 -6.82
CA TYR A 115 0.37 -3.20 -6.19
C TYR A 115 0.47 -4.51 -5.40
N GLN A 116 -0.58 -5.34 -5.36
CA GLN A 116 -0.61 -6.54 -4.53
C GLN A 116 0.57 -7.49 -4.78
N ASP A 117 0.96 -7.70 -6.04
CA ASP A 117 2.06 -8.61 -6.40
C ASP A 117 3.42 -8.04 -5.96
N SER A 118 3.60 -6.73 -6.08
CA SER A 118 4.83 -6.06 -5.61
C SER A 118 4.95 -6.05 -4.08
N LEU A 119 3.81 -6.09 -3.37
CA LEU A 119 3.78 -6.21 -1.91
C LEU A 119 4.02 -7.65 -1.44
N LEU A 120 3.61 -8.63 -2.25
CA LEU A 120 3.69 -10.04 -1.91
C LEU A 120 5.05 -10.66 -2.25
N TYR A 121 5.67 -10.27 -3.37
CA TYR A 121 6.88 -10.91 -3.87
C TYR A 121 8.15 -10.08 -3.63
N TYR A 122 9.25 -10.71 -3.19
CA TYR A 122 10.51 -10.02 -2.90
C TYR A 122 11.70 -10.53 -3.76
N PRO A 123 11.63 -10.41 -5.11
CA PRO A 123 12.69 -10.90 -6.00
C PRO A 123 14.03 -10.16 -5.86
N GLU A 124 14.00 -8.95 -5.33
CA GLU A 124 15.18 -8.12 -5.13
C GLU A 124 15.79 -8.26 -3.75
N GLN A 125 15.29 -9.14 -2.87
CA GLN A 125 15.86 -9.34 -1.54
C GLN A 125 16.71 -10.61 -1.48
N PRO A 126 17.96 -10.56 -1.00
CA PRO A 126 18.77 -9.37 -0.72
C PRO A 126 19.08 -8.57 -2.00
N GLU A 127 19.45 -7.29 -1.89
CA GLU A 127 19.56 -6.32 -3.01
C GLU A 127 20.34 -6.83 -4.24
N SER A 128 21.33 -7.69 -4.04
CA SER A 128 22.15 -8.29 -5.11
C SER A 128 21.56 -9.58 -5.69
N ALA A 129 20.38 -10.03 -5.27
CA ALA A 129 19.81 -11.34 -5.61
C ALA A 129 19.54 -11.52 -7.11
N ARG A 130 19.27 -10.45 -7.86
CA ARG A 130 19.09 -10.53 -9.31
C ARG A 130 20.40 -10.46 -10.09
N VAL A 131 21.39 -9.77 -9.54
CA VAL A 131 22.68 -9.54 -10.20
C VAL A 131 23.63 -10.73 -9.98
N PHE A 132 23.74 -11.16 -8.71
CA PHE A 132 24.64 -12.24 -8.31
C PHE A 132 23.85 -13.50 -7.98
N VAL A 133 23.82 -14.41 -8.96
CA VAL A 133 23.28 -15.77 -8.78
C VAL A 133 24.45 -16.74 -8.81
N GLN A 134 24.80 -17.27 -7.63
CA GLN A 134 25.86 -18.26 -7.48
C GLN A 134 25.53 -19.52 -8.30
N THR A 135 26.53 -20.09 -8.98
CA THR A 135 26.37 -21.29 -9.81
C THR A 135 26.78 -22.57 -9.04
N PRO A 136 26.19 -23.73 -9.34
CA PRO A 136 26.48 -25.00 -8.65
C PRO A 136 27.96 -25.42 -8.70
N ILE A 137 28.71 -25.00 -9.73
CA ILE A 137 30.14 -25.32 -9.87
C ILE A 137 30.98 -24.81 -8.68
N SER A 138 30.57 -23.70 -8.06
CA SER A 138 31.25 -23.14 -6.88
C SER A 138 31.23 -24.07 -5.67
N LEU A 139 30.28 -25.01 -5.62
CA LEU A 139 30.16 -26.05 -4.60
C LEU A 139 30.62 -27.43 -5.09
N GLY A 140 31.26 -27.49 -6.27
CA GLY A 140 31.71 -28.73 -6.91
C GLY A 140 30.56 -29.63 -7.37
N LEU A 141 29.41 -29.05 -7.75
CA LEU A 141 28.26 -29.79 -8.24
C LEU A 141 28.20 -29.78 -9.78
N PRO A 142 28.03 -30.94 -10.44
CA PRO A 142 27.80 -30.98 -11.89
C PRO A 142 26.39 -30.45 -12.19
N TYR A 143 26.28 -29.53 -13.16
CA TYR A 143 25.00 -28.93 -13.49
C TYR A 143 24.87 -28.54 -14.96
N GLU A 144 23.63 -28.41 -15.39
CA GLU A 144 23.19 -27.91 -16.69
C GLU A 144 22.42 -26.60 -16.47
N ASN A 145 22.76 -25.55 -17.23
CA ASN A 145 21.96 -24.32 -17.27
C ASN A 145 20.74 -24.57 -18.16
N VAL A 146 19.56 -24.50 -17.57
CA VAL A 146 18.30 -24.70 -18.28
C VAL A 146 17.64 -23.35 -18.50
N SER A 147 17.16 -23.12 -19.71
CA SER A 147 16.34 -21.96 -20.06
C SER A 147 15.02 -22.48 -20.61
N LEU A 148 13.91 -22.08 -20.01
CA LEU A 148 12.57 -22.50 -20.39
C LEU A 148 11.77 -21.30 -20.86
N THR A 149 10.81 -21.56 -21.75
CA THR A 149 9.80 -20.59 -22.16
C THR A 149 8.47 -21.10 -21.65
N THR A 150 7.79 -20.29 -20.85
CA THR A 150 6.46 -20.60 -20.32
C THR A 150 5.38 -20.40 -21.37
N LYS A 151 4.17 -20.89 -21.10
CA LYS A 151 3.04 -20.81 -22.06
C LYS A 151 2.63 -19.38 -22.43
N ASP A 152 2.90 -18.41 -21.56
CA ASP A 152 2.70 -16.98 -21.80
C ASP A 152 3.91 -16.28 -22.43
N GLY A 153 4.94 -17.03 -22.85
CA GLY A 153 6.13 -16.52 -23.54
C GLY A 153 7.21 -15.94 -22.63
N CYS A 154 7.07 -16.05 -21.30
CA CYS A 154 8.09 -15.59 -20.36
C CYS A 154 9.29 -16.56 -20.37
N ARG A 155 10.51 -16.00 -20.40
CA ARG A 155 11.74 -16.78 -20.33
C ARG A 155 12.24 -16.89 -18.89
N ILE A 156 12.30 -18.12 -18.39
CA ILE A 156 12.78 -18.43 -17.05
C ILE A 156 14.00 -19.35 -17.11
N VAL A 157 14.79 -19.37 -16.04
CA VAL A 157 16.02 -20.16 -15.96
C VAL A 157 15.98 -21.13 -14.78
N GLY A 158 16.86 -22.13 -14.82
CA GLY A 158 17.06 -23.04 -13.71
C GLY A 158 18.38 -23.79 -13.80
N TYR A 159 18.74 -24.45 -12.70
CA TYR A 159 19.90 -25.34 -12.64
C TYR A 159 19.45 -26.77 -12.52
N PHE A 160 19.86 -27.62 -13.46
CA PHE A 160 19.66 -29.05 -13.37
C PHE A 160 20.94 -29.75 -12.94
N ILE A 161 20.99 -30.15 -11.67
CA ILE A 161 22.11 -30.84 -11.02
C ILE A 161 21.88 -32.34 -11.15
N LYS A 162 22.80 -33.02 -11.83
CA LYS A 162 22.63 -34.42 -12.28
C LYS A 162 23.54 -35.36 -11.51
N GLN A 163 22.98 -36.48 -11.05
CA GLN A 163 23.79 -37.59 -10.58
C GLN A 163 24.69 -38.12 -11.71
N PRO A 164 25.78 -38.83 -11.39
CA PRO A 164 26.65 -39.41 -12.40
C PRO A 164 25.89 -40.26 -13.43
N PRO A 165 26.40 -40.43 -14.67
CA PRO A 165 25.72 -41.17 -15.73
C PRO A 165 25.28 -42.59 -15.34
N THR A 166 25.99 -43.22 -14.40
CA THR A 166 25.67 -44.56 -13.88
C THR A 166 24.41 -44.62 -13.01
N SER A 167 23.93 -43.49 -12.49
CA SER A 167 22.84 -43.43 -11.51
C SER A 167 21.73 -42.44 -11.86
N ILE A 168 21.95 -41.50 -12.78
CA ILE A 168 20.97 -40.47 -13.17
C ILE A 168 19.59 -41.04 -13.52
N GLY A 169 19.53 -42.13 -14.28
CA GLY A 169 18.28 -42.75 -14.73
C GLY A 169 17.54 -43.53 -13.63
N HIS A 170 18.17 -43.78 -12.48
CA HIS A 170 17.57 -44.50 -11.35
C HIS A 170 17.31 -43.60 -10.14
N ALA A 171 18.05 -42.49 -10.04
CA ALA A 171 17.93 -41.48 -9.00
C ALA A 171 16.57 -40.76 -9.10
N PRO A 172 15.86 -40.58 -7.96
CA PRO A 172 14.72 -39.68 -7.90
C PRO A 172 15.12 -38.25 -8.29
N THR A 173 14.20 -37.52 -8.91
CA THR A 173 14.42 -36.14 -9.34
C THR A 173 13.57 -35.19 -8.51
N VAL A 174 14.23 -34.26 -7.82
CA VAL A 174 13.56 -33.22 -7.03
C VAL A 174 13.36 -31.99 -7.90
N LEU A 175 12.11 -31.59 -8.12
CA LEU A 175 11.76 -30.26 -8.62
C LEU A 175 11.66 -29.31 -7.42
N TYR A 176 12.64 -28.42 -7.29
CA TYR A 176 12.84 -27.55 -6.14
C TYR A 176 12.29 -26.15 -6.40
N PHE A 177 11.28 -25.79 -5.62
CA PHE A 177 10.60 -24.50 -5.58
C PHE A 177 11.10 -23.68 -4.37
N HIS A 178 11.83 -22.59 -4.63
CA HIS A 178 12.42 -21.77 -3.57
C HIS A 178 11.40 -20.85 -2.89
N GLY A 179 11.81 -20.20 -1.80
CA GLY A 179 10.97 -19.25 -1.07
C GLY A 179 10.94 -17.86 -1.70
N ASN A 180 10.10 -16.99 -1.14
CA ASN A 180 9.78 -15.66 -1.65
C ASN A 180 10.95 -14.64 -1.71
N ALA A 181 12.07 -14.94 -1.06
CA ALA A 181 13.26 -14.10 -1.11
C ALA A 181 14.47 -14.93 -1.52
N GLY A 182 15.46 -14.27 -2.08
CA GLY A 182 16.67 -14.85 -2.63
C GLY A 182 16.49 -15.39 -4.04
N ASN A 183 17.42 -16.23 -4.46
CA ASN A 183 17.47 -16.83 -5.79
C ASN A 183 17.89 -18.31 -5.67
N ILE A 184 17.95 -19.04 -6.78
CA ILE A 184 18.37 -20.46 -6.77
C ILE A 184 19.82 -20.65 -6.29
N GLY A 185 20.69 -19.65 -6.47
CA GLY A 185 22.06 -19.63 -5.96
C GLY A 185 22.11 -19.72 -4.43
N HIS A 186 21.22 -19.00 -3.74
CA HIS A 186 21.09 -19.06 -2.28
C HIS A 186 20.56 -20.40 -1.76
N ARG A 187 20.11 -21.30 -2.65
CA ARG A 187 19.58 -22.63 -2.30
C ARG A 187 20.55 -23.76 -2.61
N LEU A 188 21.73 -23.44 -3.14
CA LEU A 188 22.72 -24.44 -3.56
C LEU A 188 23.22 -25.32 -2.42
N HIS A 189 23.35 -24.82 -1.19
CA HIS A 189 23.75 -25.67 -0.04
C HIS A 189 22.70 -26.74 0.27
N ASN A 190 21.41 -26.39 0.19
CA ASN A 190 20.33 -27.37 0.35
C ASN A 190 20.35 -28.40 -0.78
N ALA A 191 20.55 -27.93 -2.02
CA ALA A 191 20.69 -28.82 -3.17
C ALA A 191 21.94 -29.72 -3.05
N GLN A 192 23.05 -29.21 -2.53
CA GLN A 192 24.26 -30.00 -2.29
C GLN A 192 23.99 -31.13 -1.30
N ALA A 193 23.27 -30.86 -0.21
CA ALA A 193 22.90 -31.89 0.75
C ALA A 193 22.01 -32.97 0.14
N LEU A 194 20.97 -32.57 -0.60
CA LEU A 194 20.10 -33.51 -1.33
C LEU A 194 20.87 -34.33 -2.38
N TYR A 195 21.84 -33.72 -3.05
CA TYR A 195 22.66 -34.38 -4.05
C TYR A 195 23.61 -35.40 -3.42
N ARG A 196 24.38 -35.00 -2.40
CA ARG A 196 25.45 -35.81 -1.82
C ARG A 196 24.94 -36.86 -0.83
N HIS A 197 23.93 -36.54 -0.03
CA HIS A 197 23.46 -37.41 1.04
C HIS A 197 22.23 -38.24 0.65
N CYS A 198 21.39 -37.73 -0.25
CA CYS A 198 20.18 -38.44 -0.68
C CYS A 198 20.28 -39.05 -2.08
N GLY A 199 21.31 -38.70 -2.87
CA GLY A 199 21.50 -39.26 -4.21
C GLY A 199 20.44 -38.83 -5.22
N PHE A 200 19.90 -37.61 -5.09
CA PHE A 200 18.86 -37.10 -6.00
C PHE A 200 19.43 -36.31 -7.18
N ASN A 201 18.75 -36.36 -8.32
CA ASN A 201 18.82 -35.31 -9.33
C ASN A 201 18.02 -34.11 -8.82
N ILE A 202 18.42 -32.89 -9.15
CA ILE A 202 17.77 -31.69 -8.60
C ILE A 202 17.59 -30.68 -9.71
N PHE A 203 16.35 -30.29 -9.95
CA PHE A 203 16.02 -29.15 -10.79
C PHE A 203 15.61 -27.97 -9.92
N LEU A 204 16.50 -26.98 -9.80
CA LEU A 204 16.24 -25.71 -9.13
C LEU A 204 15.63 -24.74 -10.14
N LEU A 205 14.34 -24.45 -9.98
CA LEU A 205 13.62 -23.48 -10.80
C LEU A 205 13.78 -22.07 -10.25
N GLU A 206 14.16 -21.10 -11.08
CA GLU A 206 14.09 -19.67 -10.73
C GLU A 206 12.80 -19.07 -11.30
N TYR A 207 11.94 -18.54 -10.43
CA TYR A 207 10.68 -17.94 -10.85
C TYR A 207 10.89 -16.71 -11.73
N ARG A 208 9.91 -16.39 -12.57
CA ARG A 208 9.86 -15.11 -13.29
C ARG A 208 10.04 -13.93 -12.34
N GLY A 209 10.82 -12.96 -12.77
CA GLY A 209 11.21 -11.80 -11.97
C GLY A 209 12.27 -12.07 -10.90
N TYR A 210 12.59 -13.32 -10.58
CA TYR A 210 13.67 -13.67 -9.65
C TYR A 210 14.96 -13.98 -10.38
N GLY A 211 16.10 -13.79 -9.69
CA GLY A 211 17.43 -14.09 -10.22
C GLY A 211 17.63 -13.56 -11.64
N LYS A 212 17.95 -14.48 -12.56
CA LYS A 212 18.16 -14.19 -13.99
C LYS A 212 16.93 -14.46 -14.88
N SER A 213 15.81 -14.86 -14.31
CA SER A 213 14.55 -15.04 -15.04
C SER A 213 13.93 -13.68 -15.41
N GLN A 214 13.25 -13.64 -16.55
CA GLN A 214 12.56 -12.44 -17.04
C GLN A 214 11.20 -12.25 -16.37
N GLY A 215 10.49 -11.17 -16.72
CA GLY A 215 9.12 -10.91 -16.27
C GLY A 215 9.01 -10.37 -14.85
N THR A 216 7.78 -10.36 -14.35
CA THR A 216 7.39 -9.93 -13.00
C THR A 216 6.63 -11.06 -12.31
N PRO A 217 6.85 -11.28 -11.01
CA PRO A 217 6.17 -12.34 -10.29
C PRO A 217 4.68 -12.04 -10.14
N SER A 218 3.85 -13.07 -10.32
CA SER A 218 2.42 -13.07 -10.07
C SER A 218 2.00 -14.50 -9.74
N GLU A 219 0.86 -14.70 -9.07
CA GLU A 219 0.42 -16.04 -8.67
C GLU A 219 0.30 -16.99 -9.87
N PHE A 220 -0.47 -16.59 -10.89
CA PHE A 220 -0.60 -17.37 -12.13
C PHE A 220 0.73 -17.53 -12.88
N GLY A 221 1.60 -16.52 -12.80
CA GLY A 221 2.90 -16.59 -13.43
C GLY A 221 3.77 -17.69 -12.82
N LEU A 222 3.84 -17.76 -11.49
CA LEU A 222 4.59 -18.80 -10.79
C LEU A 222 4.04 -20.20 -11.06
N TYR A 223 2.72 -20.33 -11.24
CA TYR A 223 2.08 -21.57 -11.67
C TYR A 223 2.53 -22.01 -13.06
N TRP A 224 2.60 -21.08 -14.02
CA TRP A 224 3.08 -21.38 -15.37
C TRP A 224 4.57 -21.70 -15.41
N ASP A 225 5.36 -21.09 -14.54
CA ASP A 225 6.77 -21.42 -14.37
C ASP A 225 6.94 -22.87 -13.88
N ALA A 226 6.11 -23.28 -12.90
CA ALA A 226 6.13 -24.62 -12.34
C ALA A 226 5.68 -25.70 -13.34
N GLU A 227 4.64 -25.42 -14.12
CA GLU A 227 4.18 -26.28 -15.22
C GLU A 227 5.30 -26.47 -16.26
N ALA A 228 5.92 -25.38 -16.73
CA ALA A 228 7.01 -25.46 -17.70
C ALA A 228 8.21 -26.26 -17.17
N ALA A 229 8.50 -26.14 -15.87
CA ALA A 229 9.56 -26.90 -15.23
C ALA A 229 9.26 -28.40 -15.14
N LEU A 230 8.01 -28.77 -14.84
CA LEU A 230 7.58 -30.16 -14.83
C LEU A 230 7.59 -30.75 -16.24
N ASP A 231 7.07 -30.03 -17.23
CA ASP A 231 7.08 -30.43 -18.64
C ASP A 231 8.50 -30.71 -19.13
N PHE A 232 9.43 -29.82 -18.80
CA PHE A 232 10.85 -30.02 -19.09
C PHE A 232 11.36 -31.36 -18.54
N LEU A 233 11.08 -31.68 -17.27
CA LEU A 233 11.49 -32.95 -16.65
C LEU A 233 10.81 -34.16 -17.31
N LEU A 234 9.52 -34.06 -17.62
CA LEU A 234 8.77 -35.14 -18.26
C LEU A 234 9.25 -35.43 -19.70
N MET A 235 9.78 -34.43 -20.40
CA MET A 235 10.36 -34.59 -21.75
C MET A 235 11.76 -35.23 -21.74
N ARG A 236 12.47 -35.22 -20.60
CA ARG A 236 13.81 -35.81 -20.48
C ARG A 236 13.79 -37.33 -20.62
N ARG A 237 14.84 -37.90 -21.23
CA ARG A 237 14.99 -39.36 -21.43
C ARG A 237 16.03 -39.99 -20.50
N ASP A 238 16.79 -39.17 -19.79
CA ASP A 238 17.91 -39.57 -18.93
C ASP A 238 17.52 -39.71 -17.44
N ILE A 239 16.27 -39.43 -17.06
CA ILE A 239 15.74 -39.58 -15.70
C ILE A 239 14.55 -40.53 -15.62
N ASP A 240 14.28 -41.09 -14.43
CA ASP A 240 13.03 -41.81 -14.17
C ASP A 240 11.89 -40.82 -13.90
N ARG A 241 11.01 -40.66 -14.90
CA ARG A 241 9.85 -39.75 -14.86
C ARG A 241 8.79 -40.14 -13.83
N ARG A 242 8.85 -41.37 -13.31
CA ARG A 242 7.98 -41.89 -12.24
C ARG A 242 8.63 -41.79 -10.86
N LYS A 243 9.66 -40.93 -10.73
CA LYS A 243 10.28 -40.60 -9.45
C LYS A 243 10.50 -39.10 -9.34
N ILE A 244 9.49 -38.32 -9.71
CA ILE A 244 9.55 -36.87 -9.57
C ILE A 244 8.97 -36.47 -8.21
N ILE A 245 9.77 -35.75 -7.44
CA ILE A 245 9.43 -35.26 -6.11
C ILE A 245 9.32 -33.75 -6.18
N LEU A 246 8.17 -33.20 -5.81
CA LEU A 246 8.03 -31.74 -5.68
C LEU A 246 8.51 -31.31 -4.30
N PHE A 247 9.46 -30.39 -4.24
CA PHE A 247 9.94 -29.81 -2.99
C PHE A 247 9.65 -28.31 -2.97
N GLY A 248 8.87 -27.85 -2.00
CA GLY A 248 8.54 -26.44 -1.84
C GLY A 248 8.92 -25.86 -0.49
N ARG A 249 9.56 -24.68 -0.50
CA ARG A 249 9.85 -23.90 0.72
C ARG A 249 9.05 -22.61 0.75
N SER A 250 8.31 -22.36 1.84
CA SER A 250 7.50 -21.13 2.00
C SER A 250 6.59 -20.89 0.79
N LEU A 251 6.75 -19.80 0.04
CA LEU A 251 6.08 -19.55 -1.25
C LEU A 251 6.14 -20.76 -2.20
N GLY A 252 7.29 -21.40 -2.32
CA GLY A 252 7.45 -22.58 -3.16
C GLY A 252 6.60 -23.77 -2.72
N GLY A 253 6.16 -23.81 -1.46
CA GLY A 253 5.19 -24.79 -0.96
C GLY A 253 3.83 -24.62 -1.63
N ALA A 254 3.32 -23.39 -1.73
CA ALA A 254 2.06 -23.10 -2.42
C ALA A 254 2.14 -23.49 -3.91
N VAL A 255 3.26 -23.15 -4.57
CA VAL A 255 3.51 -23.54 -5.97
C VAL A 255 3.56 -25.05 -6.14
N ALA A 256 4.22 -25.77 -5.21
CA ALA A 256 4.29 -27.22 -5.24
C ALA A 256 2.91 -27.89 -5.04
N ILE A 257 2.08 -27.35 -4.14
CA ILE A 257 0.71 -27.82 -3.91
C ILE A 257 -0.14 -27.66 -5.18
N TYR A 258 -0.10 -26.47 -5.79
CA TYR A 258 -0.81 -26.20 -7.05
C TYR A 258 -0.44 -27.24 -8.12
N LEU A 259 0.87 -27.45 -8.33
CA LEU A 259 1.34 -28.36 -9.35
C LEU A 259 0.94 -29.82 -9.05
N ALA A 260 1.03 -30.25 -7.79
CA ALA A 260 0.59 -31.57 -7.34
C ALA A 260 -0.91 -31.79 -7.53
N ALA A 261 -1.73 -30.77 -7.28
CA ALA A 261 -3.19 -30.85 -7.43
C ALA A 261 -3.62 -31.05 -8.89
N LEU A 262 -2.86 -30.52 -9.84
CA LEU A 262 -3.14 -30.66 -11.27
C LEU A 262 -2.59 -31.95 -11.89
N HIS A 263 -1.53 -32.53 -11.32
CA HIS A 263 -0.82 -33.65 -11.94
C HIS A 263 -0.85 -34.89 -11.04
N SER A 264 -1.78 -35.79 -11.34
CA SER A 264 -1.94 -37.07 -10.65
C SER A 264 -0.75 -38.04 -10.78
N HIS A 265 0.25 -37.70 -11.59
CA HIS A 265 1.46 -38.50 -11.80
C HIS A 265 2.63 -38.09 -10.90
N VAL A 266 2.46 -37.12 -10.00
CA VAL A 266 3.50 -36.72 -9.05
C VAL A 266 3.61 -37.75 -7.92
N ASP A 267 4.75 -38.41 -7.82
CA ASP A 267 4.93 -39.54 -6.91
C ASP A 267 4.94 -39.13 -5.43
N LYS A 268 5.53 -37.97 -5.12
CA LYS A 268 5.69 -37.46 -3.75
C LYS A 268 5.77 -35.93 -3.72
N LEU A 269 5.09 -35.34 -2.74
CA LEU A 269 5.20 -33.91 -2.38
C LEU A 269 6.00 -33.79 -1.06
N VAL A 270 6.88 -32.81 -0.98
CA VAL A 270 7.64 -32.49 0.24
C VAL A 270 7.55 -30.99 0.47
N MET A 271 7.15 -30.60 1.68
CA MET A 271 7.00 -29.19 2.03
C MET A 271 7.83 -28.85 3.26
N SER A 272 8.50 -27.71 3.19
CA SER A 272 9.21 -27.12 4.32
C SER A 272 8.51 -25.81 4.71
N PRO A 273 7.79 -25.77 5.85
CA PRO A 273 7.15 -24.54 6.32
C PRO A 273 8.21 -23.50 6.69
N SER A 274 7.86 -22.22 6.56
CA SER A 274 8.75 -21.07 6.78
C SER A 274 9.14 -20.84 8.24
N LEU A 275 8.58 -21.57 9.22
CA LEU A 275 8.69 -21.20 10.64
C LEU A 275 9.35 -22.22 11.57
N LEU A 276 9.58 -23.49 11.19
CA LEU A 276 10.26 -24.46 12.07
C LEU A 276 11.04 -25.51 11.27
N ASP A 277 12.21 -25.90 11.79
CA ASP A 277 13.25 -26.80 11.26
C ASP A 277 12.84 -28.27 10.99
N ASN A 278 11.62 -28.52 10.53
CA ASN A 278 11.17 -29.88 10.21
C ASN A 278 10.70 -29.97 8.75
N ILE A 279 11.44 -30.73 7.93
CA ILE A 279 10.98 -31.17 6.61
C ILE A 279 9.80 -32.11 6.85
N VAL A 280 8.58 -31.68 6.55
CA VAL A 280 7.42 -32.56 6.56
C VAL A 280 7.29 -33.17 5.16
N ILE A 281 7.74 -34.41 5.02
CA ILE A 281 7.43 -35.23 3.84
C ILE A 281 5.96 -35.66 3.98
N GLN A 282 5.03 -34.86 3.47
CA GLN A 282 3.65 -35.31 3.33
C GLN A 282 3.51 -36.04 1.99
N LYS A 283 3.36 -37.36 2.05
CA LYS A 283 2.81 -38.11 0.92
C LYS A 283 1.35 -37.70 0.74
N VAL A 284 1.10 -36.63 -0.03
CA VAL A 284 -0.26 -36.20 -0.37
C VAL A 284 -0.81 -37.15 -1.42
N TRP A 285 -1.47 -38.21 -0.97
CA TRP A 285 -2.36 -39.05 -1.78
C TRP A 285 -3.41 -39.70 -0.87
N ASN A 286 -4.54 -39.00 -0.67
CA ASN A 286 -5.90 -39.55 -0.68
C ASN A 286 -6.93 -38.39 -0.61
N ILE A 287 -7.05 -37.58 -1.67
CA ILE A 287 -8.24 -36.73 -1.83
C ILE A 287 -9.22 -37.57 -2.65
N GLY A 288 -9.90 -38.49 -1.96
CA GLY A 288 -11.14 -39.04 -2.47
C GLY A 288 -12.14 -37.89 -2.53
N MET A 289 -12.47 -37.43 -3.74
CA MET A 289 -13.70 -36.68 -3.91
C MET A 289 -14.86 -37.69 -3.82
N PRO A 290 -15.93 -37.40 -3.05
CA PRO A 290 -17.18 -38.15 -3.13
C PRO A 290 -17.84 -38.01 -4.50
#